data_AF-A0A0S8DF07-F1
#
_entry.id   AF-A0A0S8DF07-F1
#
_cell.length_a   1.000
_cell.length_b   1.000
_cell.length_c   1.000
_cell.angle_alpha   90.00
_cell.angle_beta   90.00
_cell.angle_gamma   90.00
#
_symmetry.space_group_name_H-M   'P 1'
#
loop_
_entity.id
_entity.type
_entity.pdbx_description
1 polymer ?
#
loop_
_entity_poly.entity_id
_entity_poly.type
_entity_poly.pdbx_seq_one_letter_code
_entity_poly.pdbx_strand_id
1 'polypeptide(L)'
;MSEELSPYAVTAESSRGRAHLEEPHSYRSDFERDRDRIIHSSAFRRLEGKTQVFTPGMDDYYRTRLTHSIEVAQIGRTISKELGLNESLTEAICLAHD
;
A
#
# COMPACT_ATOMS: atom_id res chain seq x y z
N MET A 1 5.19 -13.24 16.39
CA MET A 1 5.61 -12.26 17.42
C MET A 1 4.92 -10.97 17.07
N SER A 2 4.09 -10.41 17.94
CA SER A 2 3.54 -9.08 17.75
C SER A 2 4.70 -8.10 17.84
N GLU A 3 5.15 -7.58 16.70
CA GLU A 3 6.13 -6.50 16.70
C GLU A 3 5.51 -5.31 17.42
N GLU A 4 6.14 -4.91 18.53
CA GLU A 4 5.70 -3.79 19.34
C GLU A 4 5.90 -2.53 18.52
N LEU A 5 4.80 -1.98 18.01
CA LEU A 5 4.83 -0.75 17.24
C LEU A 5 5.23 0.43 18.13
N SER A 6 5.90 1.42 17.55
CA SER A 6 6.26 2.66 18.22
C SER A 6 5.03 3.36 18.80
N PRO A 7 5.14 4.10 19.93
CA PRO A 7 3.98 4.73 20.59
C PRO A 7 3.20 5.73 19.72
N TYR A 8 3.83 6.23 18.65
CA TYR A 8 3.24 7.17 17.69
C TYR A 8 2.70 6.48 16.42
N ALA A 9 2.82 5.15 16.32
CA ALA A 9 2.33 4.42 15.16
C ALA A 9 0.80 4.31 15.16
N VAL A 10 0.21 4.34 13.97
CA VAL A 10 -1.22 4.05 13.81
C VAL A 10 -1.46 2.55 13.97
N THR A 11 -2.37 2.19 14.87
CA THR A 11 -2.83 0.83 15.11
C THR A 11 -4.30 0.65 14.72
N ALA A 12 -4.79 -0.59 14.72
CA ALA A 12 -6.20 -0.88 14.48
C ALA A 12 -7.12 -0.19 15.51
N GLU A 13 -6.67 -0.09 16.76
CA GLU A 13 -7.38 0.56 17.86
C GLU A 13 -7.46 2.08 17.68
N SER A 14 -6.42 2.69 17.10
CA SER A 14 -6.39 4.13 16.80
C SER A 14 -7.11 4.50 15.49
N SER A 15 -7.52 3.51 14.70
CA SER A 15 -8.23 3.72 13.44
C SER A 15 -9.62 4.32 13.68
N ARG A 16 -10.05 5.19 12.77
CA ARG A 16 -11.43 5.70 12.74
C ARG A 16 -12.44 4.67 12.20
N GLY A 17 -11.98 3.51 11.74
CA GLY A 17 -12.81 2.48 11.15
C GLY A 17 -13.31 2.83 9.74
N ARG A 18 -14.27 2.04 9.26
CA ARG A 18 -14.83 2.12 7.91
C ARG A 18 -16.12 2.92 7.90
N ALA A 19 -16.41 3.60 6.78
CA ALA A 19 -17.68 4.33 6.59
C ALA A 19 -18.91 3.40 6.57
N HIS A 20 -18.73 2.17 6.09
CA HIS A 20 -19.73 1.11 6.14
C HIS A 20 -19.26 0.04 7.11
N LEU A 21 -20.15 -0.37 8.02
CA LEU A 21 -19.85 -1.43 8.99
C LEU A 21 -19.59 -2.74 8.26
N GLU A 22 -18.52 -3.41 8.68
CA GLU A 22 -18.14 -4.72 8.17
C GLU A 22 -17.67 -5.56 9.36
N GLU A 23 -17.96 -6.86 9.33
CA GLU A 23 -17.48 -7.78 10.35
C GLU A 23 -15.95 -7.85 10.34
N PRO A 24 -15.30 -7.91 11.52
CA PRO A 24 -13.87 -8.14 11.62
C PRO A 24 -13.47 -9.44 10.93
N HIS A 25 -12.30 -9.45 10.30
CA HIS A 25 -11.78 -10.65 9.67
C HIS A 25 -11.05 -11.53 10.69
N SER A 26 -11.21 -12.84 10.58
CA SER A 26 -10.62 -13.82 11.52
C SER A 26 -9.10 -13.87 11.58
N TYR A 27 -8.38 -13.33 10.58
CA TYR A 27 -6.92 -13.46 10.47
C TYR A 27 -6.24 -12.31 9.71
N ARG A 28 -6.99 -11.32 9.19
CA ARG A 28 -6.45 -10.14 8.51
C ARG A 28 -6.82 -8.89 9.29
N SER A 29 -5.87 -8.01 9.49
CA SER A 29 -6.12 -6.65 9.95
C SER A 29 -6.90 -5.85 8.89
N ASP A 30 -7.52 -4.75 9.31
CA ASP A 30 -8.22 -3.88 8.36
C ASP A 30 -7.29 -3.27 7.31
N PHE A 31 -6.04 -2.98 7.66
CA PHE A 31 -5.05 -2.45 6.72
C PHE A 31 -4.61 -3.48 5.68
N GLU A 32 -4.45 -4.76 6.07
CA GLU A 32 -4.21 -5.84 5.11
C GLU A 32 -5.39 -6.04 4.16
N ARG A 33 -6.62 -5.93 4.67
CA ARG A 33 -7.83 -6.00 3.82
C ARG A 33 -7.88 -4.82 2.84
N ASP A 34 -7.49 -3.63 3.27
CA ASP A 34 -7.43 -2.44 2.41
C ASP A 34 -6.42 -2.63 1.29
N ARG A 35 -5.20 -3.05 1.64
CA ARG A 35 -4.17 -3.41 0.66
C ARG A 35 -4.68 -4.41 -0.38
N ASP A 36 -5.32 -5.49 0.07
CA ASP A 36 -5.82 -6.54 -0.83
C ASP A 36 -6.89 -5.98 -1.78
N ARG A 37 -7.80 -5.11 -1.29
CA ARG A 37 -8.81 -4.43 -2.10
C ARG A 37 -8.19 -3.50 -3.14
N ILE A 38 -7.16 -2.74 -2.76
CA ILE A 38 -6.43 -1.83 -3.65
C ILE A 38 -5.81 -2.62 -4.80
N ILE A 39 -5.06 -3.67 -4.50
CA ILE A 39 -4.39 -4.53 -5.51
C ILE A 39 -5.39 -5.13 -6.51
N HIS A 40 -6.58 -5.52 -6.03
CA HIS A 40 -7.61 -6.11 -6.89
C HIS A 40 -8.49 -5.09 -7.61
N SER A 41 -8.30 -3.79 -7.37
CA SER A 41 -9.10 -2.75 -7.99
C SER A 41 -8.79 -2.60 -9.49
N SER A 42 -9.80 -2.20 -10.27
CA SER A 42 -9.61 -1.87 -11.68
C SER A 42 -8.74 -0.61 -11.88
N ALA A 43 -8.68 0.28 -10.90
CA ALA A 43 -7.81 1.45 -10.93
C ALA A 43 -6.33 1.04 -10.87
N PHE A 44 -5.97 0.18 -9.92
CA PHE A 44 -4.60 -0.31 -9.76
C PHE A 44 -4.12 -1.09 -10.99
N ARG A 45 -4.96 -1.98 -11.54
CA ARG A 45 -4.63 -2.70 -12.80
C ARG A 45 -4.35 -1.76 -13.98
N ARG A 46 -5.07 -0.64 -14.08
CA ARG A 46 -4.85 0.36 -15.15
C ARG A 46 -3.51 1.08 -15.04
N LEU A 47 -2.83 1.05 -13.89
CA LEU A 47 -1.51 1.65 -13.74
C LEU A 47 -0.45 0.95 -14.60
N GLU A 48 -0.66 -0.32 -14.96
CA GLU A 48 0.20 -1.06 -15.90
C GLU A 48 0.30 -0.34 -17.25
N GLY A 49 -0.82 0.17 -17.75
CA GLY A 49 -0.88 0.87 -19.05
C GLY A 49 -0.55 2.36 -18.98
N LYS A 50 -0.24 2.92 -17.81
CA LYS A 50 0.11 4.35 -17.66
C LYS A 50 1.62 4.50 -17.56
N THR A 51 2.23 5.10 -18.58
CA THR A 51 3.66 5.44 -18.54
C THR A 51 3.91 6.57 -17.55
N GLN A 52 5.02 6.48 -16.82
CA GLN A 52 5.51 7.58 -16.01
C GLN A 52 6.47 8.41 -16.88
N VAL A 53 5.99 9.54 -17.40
CA VAL A 53 6.81 10.65 -17.93
C VAL A 53 7.58 10.39 -19.26
N PHE A 54 7.53 9.21 -19.86
CA PHE A 54 8.17 8.95 -21.18
C PHE A 54 7.22 8.46 -22.27
N THR A 55 7.52 8.88 -23.50
CA THR A 55 6.89 8.41 -24.75
C THR A 55 7.38 7.00 -25.05
N PRO A 56 6.50 6.03 -25.35
CA PRO A 56 6.93 4.68 -25.74
C PRO A 56 7.85 4.72 -26.97
N GLY A 57 9.04 4.10 -26.89
CA GLY A 57 9.90 3.84 -28.06
C GLY A 57 11.36 4.33 -28.03
N MET A 58 11.87 4.88 -26.93
CA MET A 58 13.28 5.33 -26.80
C MET A 58 14.17 4.48 -25.88
N ASP A 59 13.63 3.55 -25.07
CA ASP A 59 14.40 2.70 -24.15
C ASP A 59 13.62 1.45 -23.68
N ASP A 60 14.28 0.32 -23.43
CA ASP A 60 13.60 -0.97 -23.15
C ASP A 60 13.10 -1.12 -21.69
N TYR A 61 13.38 -0.13 -20.82
CA TYR A 61 13.10 -0.16 -19.38
C TYR A 61 12.19 1.00 -18.90
N TYR A 62 11.05 1.22 -19.53
CA TYR A 62 10.12 2.23 -19.04
C TYR A 62 9.42 1.81 -17.76
N ARG A 63 9.44 2.70 -16.77
CA ARG A 63 8.60 2.60 -15.58
C ARG A 63 7.16 2.93 -15.92
N THR A 64 6.27 2.03 -15.54
CA THR A 64 4.84 2.29 -15.51
C THR A 64 4.50 2.83 -14.12
N ARG A 65 3.36 3.51 -13.98
CA ARG A 65 2.89 3.93 -12.64
C ARG A 65 2.70 2.72 -11.71
N LEU A 66 2.45 1.53 -12.27
CA LEU A 66 2.39 0.29 -11.50
C LEU A 66 3.76 -0.09 -10.93
N THR A 67 4.81 -0.16 -11.76
CA THR A 67 6.14 -0.54 -11.26
C THR A 67 6.68 0.49 -10.29
N HIS A 68 6.40 1.77 -10.51
CA HIS A 68 6.68 2.83 -9.54
C HIS A 68 5.97 2.61 -8.19
N SER A 69 4.66 2.36 -8.21
CA SER A 69 3.89 2.15 -6.97
C SER A 69 4.40 0.96 -6.17
N ILE A 70 4.83 -0.12 -6.84
CA ILE A 70 5.44 -1.29 -6.20
C ILE A 70 6.77 -0.92 -5.53
N GLU A 71 7.63 -0.15 -6.20
CA GLU A 71 8.92 0.29 -5.63
C GLU A 71 8.73 1.24 -4.45
N VAL A 72 7.78 2.18 -4.55
CA VAL A 72 7.40 3.08 -3.45
C VAL A 72 6.91 2.26 -2.26
N ALA A 73 6.06 1.25 -2.48
CA ALA A 73 5.59 0.38 -1.41
C ALA A 73 6.73 -0.40 -0.74
N GLN A 74 7.68 -0.94 -1.50
CA GLN A 74 8.83 -1.65 -0.94
C GLN A 74 9.71 -0.75 -0.07
N ILE A 75 10.03 0.45 -0.54
CA ILE A 75 10.83 1.43 0.21
C ILE A 75 10.05 1.91 1.45
N GLY A 76 8.76 2.25 1.29
CA GLY A 76 7.90 2.70 2.38
C GLY A 76 7.76 1.68 3.50
N ARG A 77 7.65 0.39 3.17
CA ARG A 77 7.66 -0.69 4.17
C ARG A 77 8.97 -0.80 4.92
N THR A 78 10.10 -0.70 4.22
CA THR A 78 11.42 -0.71 4.86
C THR A 78 11.54 0.43 5.87
N ILE A 79 11.17 1.65 5.46
CA ILE A 79 11.16 2.82 6.36
C ILE A 79 10.22 2.60 7.54
N SER A 80 9.03 2.04 7.30
CA SER A 80 8.05 1.79 8.36
C SER A 80 8.57 0.80 9.38
N LYS A 81 9.16 -0.30 8.93
CA LYS A 81 9.75 -1.32 9.78
C LYS A 81 10.85 -0.74 10.67
N GLU A 82 11.80 0.00 10.09
CA GLU A 82 12.91 0.59 10.84
C GLU A 82 12.45 1.64 11.87
N LEU A 83 11.29 2.27 11.65
CA LEU A 83 10.70 3.25 12.55
C LEU A 83 9.65 2.66 13.52
N GLY A 84 9.39 1.35 13.46
CA GLY A 84 8.34 0.68 14.25
C GLY A 84 6.93 1.17 13.89
N LEU A 85 6.67 1.52 12.63
CA LEU A 85 5.36 1.93 12.12
C LEU A 85 4.60 0.73 11.53
N ASN A 86 3.30 0.93 11.29
CA ASN A 86 2.44 -0.10 10.73
C ASN A 86 2.74 -0.35 9.24
N GLU A 87 3.47 -1.43 8.96
CA GLU A 87 3.86 -1.79 7.59
C GLU A 87 2.66 -1.99 6.65
N SER A 88 1.59 -2.65 7.11
CA SER A 88 0.41 -2.94 6.28
C SER A 88 -0.33 -1.66 5.88
N LEU A 89 -0.43 -0.70 6.80
CA LEU A 89 -1.01 0.61 6.51
C LEU A 89 -0.15 1.38 5.50
N THR A 90 1.17 1.42 5.71
CA THR A 90 2.07 2.12 4.78
C THR A 90 2.02 1.50 3.38
N GLU A 91 2.06 0.17 3.28
CA GLU A 91 1.96 -0.54 2.00
C GLU A 91 0.65 -0.21 1.29
N ALA A 92 -0.49 -0.22 2.00
CA ALA A 92 -1.78 0.14 1.42
C ALA A 92 -1.77 1.58 0.86
N ILE A 93 -1.24 2.55 1.61
CA ILE A 93 -1.16 3.95 1.15
C ILE A 93 -0.26 4.06 -0.08
N CYS A 94 0.94 3.47 -0.05
CA CYS A 94 1.87 3.50 -1.15
C CYS A 94 1.29 2.88 -2.43
N LEU A 95 0.50 1.81 -2.34
CA LEU A 95 -0.13 1.19 -3.51
C LEU A 95 -1.32 1.99 -4.06
N ALA A 96 -1.93 2.87 -3.25
CA ALA A 96 -3.13 3.63 -3.64
C ALA A 96 -2.88 5.11 -3.94
N HIS A 97 -1.66 5.62 -3.75
CA HIS A 97 -1.39 7.06 -3.84
C HIS A 97 -1.49 7.64 -5.26
N ASP A 98 -1.36 6.78 -6.29
CA ASP A 98 -1.10 7.16 -7.68
C ASP A 98 -2.26 6.83 -8.64
#